data_AF-A0A9P6IIE6-F1
#
_entry.id   AF-A0A9P6IIE6-F1
#
_cell.length_a   1.000
_cell.length_b   1.000
_cell.length_c   1.000
_cell.angle_alpha   90.00
_cell.angle_beta   90.00
_cell.angle_gamma   90.00
#
_symmetry.space_group_name_H-M   'P 1'
#
loop_
_entity.id
_entity.type
_entity.pdbx_description
1 polymer ?
#
loop_
_entity_poly.entity_id
_entity_poly.type
_entity_poly.pdbx_seq_one_letter_code
_entity_poly.pdbx_strand_id
1 'polypeptide(L)'
;MLEETHHNPVPDSNLVKTEEVIEASSEELAKSQELMEAVAKSQVDKVEQLLKDGANHSARAAHGRSMLHFATMVKSLPIVKLLLSYGHPWNLVDDDYKSVGDYAKSFNHSEIYDYLLEEGVRSELLMSLMQRKLQSELLESEQEDEEDSKEDDDKKEKEKATDKEEEPPVNQTEKDFKGTKEDKEESEPASKKQKLEESCLVPNAAYLTQPLHYSEDGDRLLDAEKNGVMMGWELPLMIRHAEVICPEEGLRVLNVGFGLGLIDKELQKKSPSQHTIIEAHPDVYAHMIKEGWDKKPGVKILFGRWQDVLDQLEVYDGIFFDTFGEYYEDLRSFHEIVPNHLEEGGVYSYFNGLGATNEFFHDVYNKISELELSEMGFTVEYEEMDIGLKEEEWNGVKRAYWTLNKYFLPICRLDGF
;
A
#
# COMPACT_ATOMS: atom_id res chain seq x y z
N MET A 1 -32.36 26.83 -0.98
CA MET A 1 -32.19 25.45 -0.52
C MET A 1 -30.80 25.07 -0.95
N LEU A 2 -29.85 25.16 -0.02
CA LEU A 2 -28.44 24.84 -0.23
C LEU A 2 -28.32 23.33 -0.08
N GLU A 3 -28.06 22.63 -1.17
CA GLU A 3 -27.60 21.24 -1.12
C GLU A 3 -26.12 21.29 -0.76
N GLU A 4 -25.80 20.86 0.47
CA GLU A 4 -24.43 20.65 0.92
C GLU A 4 -23.87 19.41 0.21
N THR A 5 -23.00 19.64 -0.78
CA THR A 5 -22.16 18.61 -1.39
C THR A 5 -20.97 18.35 -0.48
N HIS A 6 -21.17 17.56 0.57
CA HIS A 6 -20.06 17.00 1.35
C HIS A 6 -19.35 15.96 0.49
N HIS A 7 -18.25 16.36 -0.16
CA HIS A 7 -17.31 15.43 -0.77
C HIS A 7 -16.51 14.77 0.35
N ASN A 8 -16.81 13.50 0.61
CA ASN A 8 -16.02 12.65 1.50
C ASN A 8 -14.63 12.42 0.88
N PRO A 9 -13.52 12.88 1.50
CA PRO A 9 -12.19 12.45 1.11
C PRO A 9 -12.00 10.95 1.33
N VAL A 10 -11.02 10.41 0.61
CA VAL A 10 -10.65 8.99 0.57
C VAL A 10 -10.43 8.47 2.00
N PRO A 11 -11.04 7.34 2.39
CA PRO A 11 -10.40 6.49 3.36
C PRO A 11 -9.14 5.95 2.68
N ASP A 12 -7.96 6.45 3.07
CA ASP A 12 -6.70 5.73 2.95
C ASP A 12 -6.98 4.24 3.29
N SER A 13 -6.32 3.28 2.66
CA SER A 13 -6.45 1.88 3.10
C SER A 13 -6.09 1.70 4.58
N ASN A 14 -5.43 2.71 5.16
CA ASN A 14 -5.08 2.84 6.57
C ASN A 14 -6.10 3.61 7.42
N LEU A 15 -7.10 4.25 6.81
CA LEU A 15 -8.14 5.00 7.51
C LEU A 15 -9.19 4.06 8.10
N VAL A 16 -9.01 3.73 9.37
CA VAL A 16 -9.95 2.90 10.12
C VAL A 16 -11.18 3.74 10.55
N LYS A 17 -12.21 3.75 9.69
CA LYS A 17 -13.60 3.98 10.11
C LYS A 17 -14.21 2.62 10.46
N THR A 18 -13.96 2.11 11.66
CA THR A 18 -14.66 0.90 12.13
C THR A 18 -16.14 1.22 12.36
N GLU A 19 -17.01 0.73 11.47
CA GLU A 19 -18.47 0.74 11.63
C GLU A 19 -19.01 -0.52 12.37
N GLU A 20 -18.14 -1.35 12.96
CA GLU A 20 -18.62 -2.42 13.84
C GLU A 20 -19.03 -1.85 15.20
N VAL A 21 -20.29 -1.42 15.28
CA VAL A 21 -21.01 -1.27 16.54
C VAL A 21 -21.29 -2.68 17.07
N ILE A 22 -20.30 -3.27 17.73
CA ILE A 22 -20.57 -4.32 18.72
C ILE A 22 -21.48 -3.66 19.76
N GLU A 23 -22.64 -4.27 20.07
CA GLU A 23 -23.52 -3.81 21.15
C GLU A 23 -22.75 -3.89 22.48
N ALA A 24 -21.98 -2.85 22.79
CA ALA A 24 -21.24 -2.73 24.03
C ALA A 24 -22.23 -2.71 25.20
N SER A 25 -21.93 -3.47 26.25
CA SER A 25 -22.75 -3.49 27.45
C SER A 25 -22.84 -2.08 28.06
N SER A 26 -23.92 -1.79 28.78
CA SER A 26 -24.08 -0.49 29.46
C SER A 26 -22.94 -0.16 30.42
N GLU A 27 -22.24 -1.18 30.94
CA GLU A 27 -21.08 -1.02 31.81
C GLU A 27 -19.82 -0.63 31.02
N GLU A 28 -19.58 -1.26 29.87
CA GLU A 28 -18.46 -0.91 28.97
C GLU A 28 -18.60 0.53 28.44
N LEU A 29 -19.82 0.92 28.06
CA LEU A 29 -20.10 2.28 27.60
C LEU A 29 -19.83 3.33 28.69
N ALA A 30 -20.20 3.02 29.94
CA ALA A 30 -19.95 3.89 31.09
C ALA A 30 -18.45 4.03 31.40
N LYS A 31 -17.68 2.94 31.32
CA LYS A 31 -16.22 2.95 31.53
C LYS A 31 -15.50 3.73 30.43
N SER A 32 -15.91 3.60 29.17
CA SER A 32 -15.36 4.41 28.06
C SER A 32 -15.68 5.89 28.23
N GLN A 33 -16.89 6.24 28.69
CA GLN A 33 -17.23 7.63 28.99
C GLN A 33 -16.40 8.19 30.15
N GLU A 34 -16.20 7.40 31.20
CA GLU A 34 -15.35 7.79 32.33
C GLU A 34 -13.88 8.01 31.91
N LEU A 35 -13.36 7.13 31.05
CA LEU A 35 -12.02 7.28 30.46
C LEU A 35 -11.92 8.57 29.66
N MET A 36 -12.91 8.87 28.83
CA MET A 36 -12.93 10.09 28.03
C MET A 36 -12.94 11.35 28.90
N GLU A 37 -13.72 11.36 29.97
CA GLU A 37 -13.73 12.47 30.92
C GLU A 37 -12.37 12.63 31.62
N ALA A 38 -11.72 11.52 31.99
CA ALA A 38 -10.40 11.54 32.61
C ALA A 38 -9.35 12.12 31.64
N VAL A 39 -9.40 11.74 30.36
CA VAL A 39 -8.55 12.29 29.29
C VAL A 39 -8.80 13.78 29.12
N ALA A 40 -10.06 14.21 28.99
CA ALA A 40 -10.43 15.62 28.81
C ALA A 40 -10.04 16.51 30.02
N LYS A 41 -9.92 15.91 31.22
CA LYS A 41 -9.45 16.58 32.44
C LYS A 41 -7.93 16.43 32.67
N SER A 42 -7.20 15.78 31.75
CA SER A 42 -5.78 15.48 31.83
C SER A 42 -5.36 14.72 33.12
N GLN A 43 -6.21 13.80 33.57
CA GLN A 43 -6.00 13.02 34.80
C GLN A 43 -5.18 11.75 34.51
N VAL A 44 -3.87 11.90 34.31
CA VAL A 44 -2.95 10.81 33.88
C VAL A 44 -3.12 9.53 34.71
N ASP A 45 -3.04 9.62 36.04
CA ASP A 45 -3.15 8.43 36.93
C ASP A 45 -4.52 7.73 36.79
N LYS A 46 -5.59 8.51 36.62
CA LYS A 46 -6.94 7.97 36.43
C LYS A 46 -7.07 7.28 35.08
N VAL A 47 -6.52 7.89 34.02
CA VAL A 47 -6.48 7.30 32.69
C VAL A 47 -5.72 5.97 32.73
N GLU A 48 -4.55 5.92 33.37
CA GLU A 48 -3.76 4.70 33.50
C GLU A 48 -4.53 3.60 34.25
N GLN A 49 -5.18 3.95 35.36
CA GLN A 49 -5.99 2.99 36.10
C GLN A 49 -7.15 2.44 35.25
N LEU A 50 -7.88 3.32 34.55
CA LEU A 50 -9.00 2.90 33.71
C LEU A 50 -8.56 2.00 32.54
N LEU A 51 -7.41 2.28 31.92
CA LEU A 51 -6.85 1.42 30.88
C LEU A 51 -6.45 0.04 31.43
N LYS A 52 -5.84 -0.01 32.63
CA LYS A 52 -5.55 -1.29 33.33
C LYS A 52 -6.80 -2.08 33.65
N ASP A 53 -7.89 -1.38 33.96
CA ASP A 53 -9.20 -1.98 34.24
C ASP A 53 -9.95 -2.42 32.96
N GLY A 54 -9.32 -2.32 31.78
CA GLY A 54 -9.86 -2.75 30.51
C GLY A 54 -10.87 -1.78 29.89
N ALA A 55 -10.84 -0.50 30.25
CA ALA A 55 -11.68 0.50 29.61
C ALA A 55 -11.38 0.55 28.10
N ASN A 56 -12.43 0.46 27.29
CA ASN A 56 -12.28 0.49 25.84
C ASN A 56 -11.80 1.88 25.40
N HIS A 57 -10.54 1.94 24.96
CA HIS A 57 -9.88 3.15 24.47
C HIS A 57 -10.13 3.41 22.98
N SER A 58 -10.65 2.46 22.19
CA SER A 58 -10.96 2.66 20.76
C SER A 58 -12.32 3.34 20.53
N ALA A 59 -13.10 3.55 21.59
CA ALA A 59 -14.38 4.25 21.54
C ALA A 59 -14.26 5.66 20.92
N ARG A 60 -15.24 6.02 20.07
CA ARG A 60 -15.35 7.32 19.41
C ARG A 60 -16.40 8.19 20.11
N ALA A 61 -16.09 9.48 20.28
CA ALA A 61 -17.01 10.48 20.81
C ALA A 61 -17.93 11.05 19.72
N ALA A 62 -18.72 12.07 20.09
CA ALA A 62 -19.36 12.95 19.12
C ALA A 62 -18.31 13.53 18.15
N HIS A 63 -18.71 13.68 16.88
CA HIS A 63 -17.84 14.08 15.77
C HIS A 63 -16.74 13.08 15.43
N GLY A 64 -16.87 11.80 15.80
CA GLY A 64 -15.90 10.76 15.44
C GLY A 64 -14.55 10.82 16.16
N ARG A 65 -14.39 11.73 17.13
CA ARG A 65 -13.11 11.96 17.83
C ARG A 65 -12.71 10.78 18.72
N SER A 66 -11.46 10.35 18.63
CA SER A 66 -10.88 9.31 19.48
C SER A 66 -10.27 9.87 20.77
N MET A 67 -9.88 9.00 21.71
CA MET A 67 -9.15 9.39 22.93
C MET A 67 -7.87 10.16 22.64
N LEU A 68 -7.13 9.79 21.57
CA LEU A 68 -5.92 10.52 21.17
C LEU A 68 -6.23 11.94 20.71
N HIS A 69 -7.35 12.18 20.03
CA HIS A 69 -7.77 13.54 19.67
C HIS A 69 -7.93 14.40 20.92
N PHE A 70 -8.65 13.91 21.94
CA PHE A 70 -8.81 14.64 23.20
C PHE A 70 -7.48 14.86 23.92
N ALA A 71 -6.63 13.83 24.01
CA ALA A 71 -5.32 13.91 24.64
C ALA A 71 -4.43 14.98 23.97
N THR A 72 -4.46 15.05 22.64
CA THR A 72 -3.77 16.07 21.85
C THR A 72 -4.36 17.45 22.07
N MET A 73 -5.69 17.60 22.10
CA MET A 73 -6.36 18.89 22.36
C MET A 73 -6.00 19.47 23.72
N VAL A 74 -5.91 18.64 24.76
CA VAL A 74 -5.53 19.09 26.13
C VAL A 74 -4.01 19.17 26.32
N LYS A 75 -3.21 18.99 25.27
CA LYS A 75 -1.74 19.04 25.27
C LYS A 75 -1.10 18.06 26.28
N SER A 76 -1.67 16.87 26.44
CA SER A 76 -1.17 15.89 27.40
C SER A 76 -0.36 14.79 26.73
N LEU A 77 0.94 15.08 26.50
CA LEU A 77 1.88 14.07 25.98
C LEU A 77 1.92 12.79 26.85
N PRO A 78 1.85 12.83 28.19
CA PRO A 78 1.80 11.61 29.00
C PRO A 78 0.61 10.70 28.66
N ILE A 79 -0.57 11.29 28.40
CA ILE A 79 -1.76 10.53 28.02
C ILE A 79 -1.64 10.00 26.60
N VAL A 80 -1.07 10.78 25.67
CA VAL A 80 -0.78 10.31 24.30
C VAL A 80 0.12 9.07 24.32
N LYS A 81 1.25 9.14 25.04
CA LYS A 81 2.18 8.02 25.23
C LYS A 81 1.48 6.79 25.81
N LEU A 82 0.68 7.02 26.84
CA LEU A 82 -0.05 5.96 27.52
C LEU A 82 -1.06 5.28 26.60
N LEU A 83 -1.89 6.03 25.88
CA LEU A 83 -2.89 5.47 24.95
C LEU A 83 -2.22 4.64 23.84
N LEU A 84 -1.12 5.14 23.25
CA LEU A 84 -0.37 4.40 22.21
C LEU A 84 0.29 3.13 22.76
N SER A 85 0.80 3.16 24.00
CA SER A 85 1.37 1.97 24.65
C SER A 85 0.34 0.85 24.90
N TYR A 86 -0.96 1.20 24.97
CA TYR A 86 -2.07 0.24 25.05
C TYR A 86 -2.61 -0.16 23.66
N GLY A 87 -1.95 0.23 22.58
CA GLY A 87 -2.34 -0.13 21.21
C GLY A 87 -3.51 0.68 20.67
N HIS A 88 -3.75 1.90 21.17
CA HIS A 88 -4.70 2.80 20.53
C HIS A 88 -4.21 3.14 19.09
N PRO A 89 -5.06 3.05 18.04
CA PRO A 89 -4.59 3.27 16.68
C PRO A 89 -4.16 4.73 16.46
N TRP A 90 -2.97 4.91 15.89
CA TRP A 90 -2.35 6.23 15.68
C TRP A 90 -3.00 6.99 14.49
N ASN A 91 -3.58 6.26 13.53
CA ASN A 91 -4.07 6.73 12.24
C ASN A 91 -5.58 7.02 12.19
N LEU A 92 -6.24 7.16 13.34
CA LEU A 92 -7.66 7.50 13.36
C LEU A 92 -7.90 8.95 12.95
N VAL A 93 -9.01 9.18 12.24
CA VAL A 93 -9.56 10.49 11.93
C VAL A 93 -10.94 10.70 12.53
N ASP A 94 -11.29 11.96 12.71
CA ASP A 94 -12.63 12.40 13.09
C ASP A 94 -13.60 12.45 11.88
N ASP A 95 -14.83 12.91 12.09
CA ASP A 95 -15.87 12.97 11.04
C ASP A 95 -15.52 13.98 9.93
N ASP A 96 -14.65 14.95 10.22
CA ASP A 96 -14.13 15.96 9.28
C ASP A 96 -12.81 15.49 8.62
N TYR A 97 -12.45 14.21 8.78
CA TYR A 97 -11.23 13.58 8.27
C TYR A 97 -9.93 14.20 8.78
N LYS A 98 -9.98 14.84 9.96
CA LYS A 98 -8.80 15.39 10.63
C LYS A 98 -8.15 14.31 11.47
N SER A 99 -6.85 14.13 11.29
CA SER A 99 -6.02 13.20 12.06
C SER A 99 -5.56 13.83 13.37
N VAL A 100 -5.06 13.00 14.28
CA VAL A 100 -4.44 13.47 15.53
C VAL A 100 -3.24 14.39 15.28
N GLY A 101 -2.52 14.21 14.16
CA GLY A 101 -1.46 15.11 13.72
C GLY A 101 -1.97 16.47 13.24
N ASP A 102 -3.09 16.51 12.50
CA ASP A 102 -3.75 17.77 12.13
C ASP A 102 -4.13 18.59 13.38
N TYR A 103 -4.67 17.93 14.41
CA TYR A 103 -4.95 18.55 15.70
C TYR A 103 -3.65 19.07 16.34
N ALA A 104 -2.61 18.25 16.46
CA ALA A 104 -1.35 18.66 17.07
C ALA A 104 -0.73 19.88 16.36
N LYS A 105 -0.77 19.90 15.02
CA LYS A 105 -0.29 21.02 14.21
C LYS A 105 -1.14 22.28 14.40
N SER A 106 -2.47 22.15 14.32
CA SER A 106 -3.40 23.28 14.45
C SER A 106 -3.33 23.97 15.82
N PHE A 107 -3.06 23.22 16.90
CA PHE A 107 -2.84 23.75 18.25
C PHE A 107 -1.38 24.10 18.56
N ASN A 108 -0.45 23.95 17.61
CA ASN A 108 0.98 24.21 17.80
C ASN A 108 1.61 23.36 18.93
N HIS A 109 1.27 22.07 18.95
CA HIS A 109 1.76 21.06 19.88
C HIS A 109 2.87 20.21 19.24
N SER A 110 3.97 20.83 18.83
CA SER A 110 5.06 20.18 18.09
C SER A 110 5.61 18.92 18.77
N GLU A 111 5.82 18.94 20.08
CA GLU A 111 6.31 17.75 20.82
C GLU A 111 5.35 16.54 20.72
N ILE A 112 4.04 16.80 20.65
CA ILE A 112 3.04 15.74 20.45
C ILE A 112 3.05 15.30 18.98
N TYR A 113 3.20 16.23 18.04
CA TYR A 113 3.29 15.93 16.61
C TYR A 113 4.48 15.00 16.32
N ASP A 114 5.66 15.37 16.78
CA ASP A 114 6.90 14.61 16.57
C ASP A 114 6.79 13.21 17.16
N TYR A 115 6.25 13.09 18.38
CA TYR A 115 6.04 11.79 19.01
C TYR A 115 5.01 10.93 18.27
N LEU A 116 3.90 11.52 17.80
CA LEU A 116 2.89 10.80 17.00
C LEU A 116 3.47 10.32 15.66
N LEU A 117 4.30 11.14 15.02
CA LEU A 117 4.99 10.80 13.78
C LEU A 117 5.92 9.59 14.00
N GLU A 118 6.76 9.65 15.04
CA GLU A 118 7.65 8.53 15.42
C GLU A 118 6.87 7.24 15.71
N GLU A 119 5.76 7.33 16.43
CA GLU A 119 4.91 6.17 16.75
C GLU A 119 4.17 5.62 15.53
N GLY A 120 3.76 6.47 14.60
CA GLY A 120 3.20 6.06 13.31
C GLY A 120 4.21 5.26 12.51
N VAL A 121 5.40 5.83 12.29
CA VAL A 121 6.53 5.16 11.61
C VAL A 121 6.87 3.83 12.27
N ARG A 122 7.01 3.80 13.60
CA ARG A 122 7.32 2.58 14.36
C ARG A 122 6.24 1.51 14.20
N SER A 123 4.97 1.90 14.21
CA SER A 123 3.84 0.98 14.09
C SER A 123 3.78 0.36 12.71
N GLU A 124 3.90 1.16 11.65
CA GLU A 124 3.89 0.69 10.26
C GLU A 124 5.06 -0.25 9.96
N LEU A 125 6.29 0.11 10.36
CA LEU A 125 7.46 -0.76 10.19
C LEU A 125 7.31 -2.09 10.94
N LEU A 126 6.75 -2.07 12.15
CA LEU A 126 6.49 -3.29 12.91
C LEU A 126 5.43 -4.17 12.22
N MET A 127 4.35 -3.57 11.72
CA MET A 127 3.30 -4.28 10.98
C MET A 127 3.85 -4.93 9.71
N SER A 128 4.63 -4.17 8.93
CA SER A 128 5.30 -4.68 7.72
C SER A 128 6.23 -5.86 8.04
N LEU A 129 7.06 -5.75 9.09
CA LEU A 129 7.91 -6.85 9.55
C LEU A 129 7.12 -8.09 10.00
N MET A 130 6.01 -7.90 10.72
CA MET A 130 5.14 -9.00 11.15
C MET A 130 4.49 -9.69 9.95
N GLN A 131 4.02 -8.93 8.96
CA GLN A 131 3.42 -9.48 7.75
C GLN A 131 4.43 -10.29 6.94
N ARG A 132 5.66 -9.78 6.76
CA ARG A 132 6.75 -10.52 6.10
C ARG A 132 7.07 -11.83 6.80
N LYS A 133 7.20 -11.79 8.13
CA LYS A 133 7.48 -13.00 8.93
C LYS A 133 6.37 -14.04 8.81
N LEU A 134 5.11 -13.59 8.85
CA LEU A 134 3.97 -14.49 8.66
C LEU A 134 3.99 -15.11 7.26
N GLN A 135 4.28 -14.32 6.23
CA GLN A 135 4.35 -14.79 4.85
C GLN A 135 5.50 -15.79 4.64
N SER A 136 6.67 -15.56 5.24
CA SER A 136 7.78 -16.52 5.15
C SER A 136 7.46 -17.83 5.87
N GLU A 137 6.86 -17.79 7.06
CA GLU A 137 6.46 -18.99 7.80
C GLU A 137 5.40 -19.81 7.03
N LEU A 138 4.49 -19.14 6.33
CA LEU A 138 3.50 -19.80 5.47
C LEU A 138 4.16 -20.49 4.26
N LEU A 139 5.07 -19.80 3.57
CA LEU A 139 5.79 -20.36 2.40
C LEU A 139 6.65 -21.57 2.78
N GLU A 140 7.28 -21.55 3.96
CA GLU A 140 8.03 -22.70 4.47
C GLU A 140 7.10 -23.91 4.71
N SER A 141 5.91 -23.68 5.27
CA SER A 141 4.94 -24.77 5.51
C SER A 141 4.38 -25.38 4.21
N GLU A 142 4.15 -24.58 3.17
CA GLU A 142 3.66 -25.07 1.88
C GLU A 142 4.71 -25.90 1.13
N GLN A 143 5.99 -25.56 1.28
CA GLN A 143 7.09 -26.33 0.69
C GLN A 143 7.27 -27.69 1.39
N GLU A 144 7.11 -27.74 2.71
CA GLU A 144 7.13 -29.00 3.48
C GLU A 144 5.96 -29.92 3.07
N ASP A 145 4.75 -29.37 2.91
CA ASP A 145 3.57 -30.13 2.47
C ASP A 145 3.71 -30.65 1.01
N GLU A 146 4.34 -29.88 0.12
CA GLU A 146 4.64 -30.32 -1.24
C GLU A 146 5.71 -31.43 -1.28
N GLU A 147 6.74 -31.35 -0.45
CA GLU A 147 7.79 -32.39 -0.36
C GLU A 147 7.23 -33.71 0.21
N ASP A 148 6.38 -33.65 1.23
CA ASP A 148 5.69 -34.84 1.78
C ASP A 148 4.72 -35.46 0.76
N SER A 149 4.05 -34.65 -0.08
CA SER A 149 3.17 -35.15 -1.14
C SER A 149 3.93 -35.85 -2.29
N LYS A 150 5.17 -35.42 -2.56
CA LYS A 150 6.06 -36.03 -3.56
C LYS A 150 6.70 -37.33 -3.03
N GLU A 151 6.94 -37.44 -1.72
CA GLU A 151 7.40 -38.69 -1.10
C GLU A 151 6.31 -39.80 -1.09
N ASP A 152 5.03 -39.45 -1.08
CA ASP A 152 3.93 -40.42 -1.08
C ASP A 152 3.59 -40.96 -2.48
N ASP A 153 3.84 -40.21 -3.55
CA ASP A 153 3.72 -40.72 -4.93
C ASP A 153 4.88 -41.67 -5.30
N ASP A 154 6.09 -41.43 -4.76
CA ASP A 154 7.25 -42.30 -4.99
C ASP A 154 7.17 -43.64 -4.19
N LYS A 155 6.27 -43.71 -3.20
CA LYS A 155 5.91 -44.95 -2.49
C LYS A 155 4.81 -45.76 -3.19
N LYS A 156 3.95 -45.14 -4.02
CA LYS A 156 2.92 -45.87 -4.79
C LYS A 156 3.44 -46.53 -6.06
N GLU A 157 4.55 -46.08 -6.65
CA GLU A 157 5.17 -46.78 -7.79
C GLU A 157 6.07 -47.97 -7.38
N LYS A 158 6.45 -48.10 -6.10
CA LYS A 158 7.32 -49.20 -5.63
C LYS A 158 6.59 -50.44 -5.05
N GLU A 159 5.27 -50.42 -4.91
CA GLU A 159 4.48 -51.60 -4.46
C GLU A 159 3.74 -52.35 -5.58
N LYS A 160 4.04 -52.09 -6.86
CA LYS A 160 3.53 -52.88 -8.01
C LYS A 160 4.62 -53.62 -8.77
N ALA A 161 5.50 -54.31 -8.05
CA ALA A 161 6.43 -55.27 -8.68
C ALA A 161 6.76 -56.42 -7.73
N THR A 162 5.78 -57.24 -7.37
CA THR A 162 5.95 -58.68 -7.00
C THR A 162 4.59 -59.29 -6.71
N ASP A 163 4.00 -59.97 -7.70
CA ASP A 163 3.72 -61.40 -7.61
C ASP A 163 2.86 -61.86 -8.80
N LYS A 164 3.30 -62.97 -9.38
CA LYS A 164 2.62 -63.71 -10.44
C LYS A 164 1.86 -64.89 -9.85
N GLU A 165 0.74 -65.18 -10.52
CA GLU A 165 0.03 -66.46 -10.60
C GLU A 165 -0.81 -66.90 -9.38
N GLU A 166 -2.13 -66.71 -9.47
CA GLU A 166 -3.10 -67.80 -9.77
C GLU A 166 -4.53 -67.22 -9.93
N GLU A 167 -5.26 -67.71 -10.92
CA GLU A 167 -6.70 -67.52 -11.18
C GLU A 167 -7.37 -68.92 -11.10
N PRO A 168 -8.72 -69.11 -11.03
CA PRO A 168 -9.87 -68.20 -10.84
C PRO A 168 -10.92 -68.86 -9.84
N PRO A 169 -12.28 -68.67 -9.87
CA PRO A 169 -13.16 -67.66 -10.48
C PRO A 169 -14.23 -67.03 -9.53
N VAL A 170 -14.71 -65.86 -9.95
CA VAL A 170 -16.11 -65.36 -10.00
C VAL A 170 -17.14 -65.90 -8.99
N ASN A 171 -17.70 -65.01 -8.13
CA ASN A 171 -19.17 -64.88 -8.06
C ASN A 171 -19.64 -63.52 -7.50
N GLN A 172 -20.72 -63.03 -8.11
CA GLN A 172 -21.49 -61.85 -7.76
C GLN A 172 -22.22 -62.07 -6.43
N THR A 173 -22.43 -61.01 -5.63
CA THR A 173 -23.75 -60.58 -5.14
C THR A 173 -23.65 -59.32 -4.27
N GLU A 174 -24.54 -58.37 -4.56
CA GLU A 174 -24.96 -57.26 -3.71
C GLU A 174 -25.46 -57.76 -2.34
N LYS A 175 -25.24 -56.97 -1.28
CA LYS A 175 -26.31 -56.53 -0.37
C LYS A 175 -25.85 -55.56 0.70
N ASP A 176 -26.67 -54.53 0.85
CA ASP A 176 -26.72 -53.54 1.93
C ASP A 176 -26.65 -54.16 3.33
N PHE A 177 -25.95 -53.48 4.25
CA PHE A 177 -26.46 -53.33 5.61
C PHE A 177 -25.94 -52.05 6.29
N LYS A 178 -26.92 -51.22 6.68
CA LYS A 178 -26.79 -50.06 7.58
C LYS A 178 -26.20 -50.47 8.92
N GLY A 179 -25.32 -49.62 9.46
CA GLY A 179 -24.84 -49.71 10.83
C GLY A 179 -24.05 -48.48 11.23
N THR A 180 -24.77 -47.39 11.49
CA THR A 180 -24.31 -46.15 12.12
C THR A 180 -23.37 -46.40 13.31
N LYS A 181 -22.19 -45.77 13.29
CA LYS A 181 -21.53 -45.27 14.49
C LYS A 181 -20.97 -43.88 14.21
N GLU A 182 -21.42 -42.98 15.08
CA GLU A 182 -21.00 -41.60 15.22
C GLU A 182 -19.52 -41.58 15.59
N ASP A 183 -18.71 -40.85 14.83
CA ASP A 183 -17.50 -40.22 15.35
C ASP A 183 -17.48 -38.79 14.81
N LYS A 184 -17.23 -37.87 15.74
CA LYS A 184 -17.35 -36.44 15.59
C LYS A 184 -16.24 -35.91 14.66
N GLU A 185 -16.61 -35.45 13.48
CA GLU A 185 -15.79 -34.48 12.75
C GLU A 185 -15.96 -33.12 13.42
N GLU A 186 -14.92 -32.69 14.15
CA GLU A 186 -14.70 -31.28 14.43
C GLU A 186 -14.46 -30.58 13.08
N SER A 187 -15.45 -29.79 12.66
CA SER A 187 -15.30 -28.88 11.53
C SER A 187 -14.26 -27.82 11.89
N GLU A 188 -13.08 -27.87 11.29
CA GLU A 188 -12.16 -26.74 11.25
C GLU A 188 -12.87 -25.51 10.64
N PRO A 189 -12.65 -24.29 11.18
CA PRO A 189 -13.41 -23.14 10.75
C PRO A 189 -12.98 -22.75 9.33
N ALA A 190 -13.97 -22.60 8.46
CA ALA A 190 -13.88 -22.11 7.08
C ALA A 190 -13.22 -20.72 6.92
N SER A 191 -12.74 -20.09 8.01
CA SER A 191 -12.10 -18.78 8.02
C SER A 191 -10.64 -18.78 7.57
N LYS A 192 -9.93 -19.91 7.68
CA LYS A 192 -8.52 -20.00 7.21
C LYS A 192 -8.45 -20.12 5.69
N LYS A 193 -9.28 -20.96 5.09
CA LYS A 193 -9.30 -21.18 3.62
C LYS A 193 -9.71 -19.93 2.83
N GLN A 194 -10.63 -19.14 3.36
CA GLN A 194 -11.00 -17.85 2.74
C GLN A 194 -9.89 -16.79 2.85
N LYS A 195 -9.13 -16.78 3.96
CA LYS A 195 -7.92 -15.93 4.08
C LYS A 195 -6.78 -16.38 3.16
N LEU A 196 -6.69 -17.67 2.85
CA LEU A 196 -5.69 -18.25 1.93
C LEU A 196 -5.91 -17.83 0.47
N GLU A 197 -7.14 -17.55 0.04
CA GLU A 197 -7.40 -17.11 -1.34
C GLU A 197 -6.97 -15.66 -1.59
N GLU A 198 -6.91 -14.82 -0.55
CA GLU A 198 -6.46 -13.42 -0.65
C GLU A 198 -4.93 -13.29 -0.70
N SER A 199 -4.16 -14.21 -0.12
CA SER A 199 -2.68 -14.14 -0.11
C SER A 199 -2.02 -14.58 -1.42
N CYS A 200 -2.75 -15.21 -2.34
CA CYS A 200 -2.29 -15.58 -3.68
C CYS A 200 -2.76 -14.63 -4.79
N LEU A 201 -3.34 -13.48 -4.43
CA LEU A 201 -3.80 -12.50 -5.42
C LEU A 201 -2.59 -11.93 -6.17
N VAL A 202 -2.57 -12.15 -7.49
CA VAL A 202 -1.66 -11.47 -8.41
C VAL A 202 -1.86 -9.95 -8.22
N PRO A 203 -0.83 -9.18 -7.82
CA PRO A 203 -0.94 -7.73 -7.66
C PRO A 203 -1.56 -7.10 -8.91
N ASN A 204 -2.50 -6.18 -8.69
CA ASN A 204 -3.20 -5.41 -9.72
C ASN A 204 -4.04 -6.23 -10.72
N ALA A 205 -4.35 -7.50 -10.48
CA ALA A 205 -5.11 -8.33 -11.43
C ALA A 205 -6.45 -7.71 -11.87
N ALA A 206 -7.17 -7.08 -10.93
CA ALA A 206 -8.41 -6.37 -11.23
C ALA A 206 -8.16 -5.14 -12.12
N TYR A 207 -7.11 -4.36 -11.83
CA TYR A 207 -6.72 -3.21 -12.64
C TYR A 207 -6.30 -3.60 -14.07
N LEU A 208 -5.54 -4.68 -14.24
CA LEU A 208 -5.03 -5.09 -15.56
C LEU A 208 -6.09 -5.68 -16.49
N THR A 209 -7.30 -5.97 -15.98
CA THR A 209 -8.39 -6.59 -16.74
C THR A 209 -9.55 -5.65 -17.03
N GLN A 210 -9.60 -4.48 -16.39
CA GLN A 210 -10.63 -3.48 -16.64
C GLN A 210 -10.22 -2.53 -17.79
N PRO A 211 -11.19 -1.95 -18.51
CA PRO A 211 -10.88 -0.97 -19.54
C PRO A 211 -10.42 0.36 -18.92
N LEU A 212 -9.51 1.04 -19.61
CA LEU A 212 -9.14 2.43 -19.31
C LEU A 212 -9.68 3.41 -20.35
N HIS A 213 -9.83 4.64 -19.90
CA HIS A 213 -10.44 5.71 -20.67
C HIS A 213 -9.55 6.96 -20.67
N TYR A 214 -8.94 7.25 -21.82
CA TYR A 214 -8.34 8.55 -22.08
C TYR A 214 -9.44 9.58 -22.36
N SER A 215 -9.37 10.74 -21.71
CA SER A 215 -10.28 11.86 -22.01
C SER A 215 -10.06 12.41 -23.42
N GLU A 216 -11.06 13.10 -23.97
CA GLU A 216 -11.01 13.63 -25.34
C GLU A 216 -9.88 14.65 -25.56
N ASP A 217 -9.54 15.43 -24.52
CA ASP A 217 -8.43 16.37 -24.51
C ASP A 217 -7.06 15.70 -24.26
N GLY A 218 -7.04 14.41 -23.92
CA GLY A 218 -5.83 13.64 -23.59
C GLY A 218 -5.23 14.00 -22.23
N ASP A 219 -5.95 14.76 -21.40
CA ASP A 219 -5.48 15.29 -20.11
C ASP A 219 -5.70 14.32 -18.94
N ARG A 220 -6.51 13.26 -19.13
CA ARG A 220 -6.89 12.33 -18.07
C ARG A 220 -6.88 10.89 -18.57
N LEU A 221 -6.35 10.00 -17.74
CA LEU A 221 -6.50 8.57 -17.86
C LEU A 221 -7.32 8.09 -16.66
N LEU A 222 -8.48 7.52 -16.91
CA LEU A 222 -9.41 7.04 -15.88
C LEU A 222 -9.63 5.55 -16.01
N ASP A 223 -9.86 4.88 -14.89
CA ASP A 223 -10.34 3.50 -14.90
C ASP A 223 -11.85 3.39 -15.14
N ALA A 224 -12.35 2.14 -15.19
CA ALA A 224 -13.77 1.84 -15.37
C ALA A 224 -14.68 2.42 -14.26
N GLU A 225 -14.13 2.68 -13.07
CA GLU A 225 -14.81 3.29 -11.95
C GLU A 225 -14.65 4.82 -11.88
N LYS A 226 -13.96 5.42 -12.86
CA LYS A 226 -13.58 6.83 -12.91
C LYS A 226 -12.60 7.25 -11.81
N ASN A 227 -11.83 6.34 -11.23
CA ASN A 227 -10.66 6.73 -10.45
C ASN A 227 -9.61 7.29 -11.42
N GLY A 228 -8.89 8.34 -11.00
CA GLY A 228 -7.81 8.92 -11.78
C GLY A 228 -6.59 8.00 -11.73
N VAL A 229 -6.22 7.44 -12.88
CA VAL A 229 -5.00 6.62 -13.05
C VAL A 229 -3.79 7.51 -13.29
N MET A 230 -3.95 8.53 -14.14
CA MET A 230 -2.94 9.56 -14.39
C MET A 230 -3.65 10.85 -14.83
N MET A 231 -3.19 12.01 -14.36
CA MET A 231 -3.83 13.29 -14.65
C MET A 231 -2.84 14.36 -15.11
N GLY A 232 -3.28 15.26 -16.00
CA GLY A 232 -2.44 16.29 -16.61
C GLY A 232 -1.93 17.35 -15.64
N TRP A 233 -2.61 17.56 -14.51
CA TRP A 233 -2.15 18.49 -13.46
C TRP A 233 -0.77 18.11 -12.89
N GLU A 234 -0.37 16.84 -13.01
CA GLU A 234 0.90 16.30 -12.53
C GLU A 234 2.09 16.71 -13.42
N LEU A 235 1.85 17.31 -14.59
CA LEU A 235 2.89 17.67 -15.55
C LEU A 235 4.07 18.46 -14.94
N PRO A 236 3.88 19.50 -14.08
CA PRO A 236 4.99 20.19 -13.45
C PRO A 236 5.88 19.27 -12.59
N LEU A 237 5.28 18.27 -11.94
CA LEU A 237 6.00 17.27 -11.14
C LEU A 237 6.82 16.37 -12.06
N MET A 238 6.20 15.88 -13.13
CA MET A 238 6.84 15.00 -14.12
C MET A 238 8.00 15.68 -14.86
N ILE A 239 7.89 16.98 -15.14
CA ILE A 239 9.00 17.78 -15.66
C ILE A 239 10.17 17.75 -14.69
N ARG A 240 9.92 18.02 -13.40
CA ARG A 240 10.98 18.07 -12.39
C ARG A 240 11.61 16.69 -12.16
N HIS A 241 10.81 15.63 -12.12
CA HIS A 241 11.27 14.24 -12.08
C HIS A 241 12.21 13.91 -13.25
N ALA A 242 11.82 14.23 -14.48
CA ALA A 242 12.66 14.04 -15.66
C ALA A 242 13.98 14.83 -15.58
N GLU A 243 13.97 16.05 -15.03
CA GLU A 243 15.17 16.86 -14.86
C GLU A 243 16.14 16.30 -13.84
N VAL A 244 15.67 15.69 -12.74
CA VAL A 244 16.56 15.12 -11.71
C VAL A 244 17.16 13.79 -12.13
N ILE A 245 16.39 12.93 -12.81
CA ILE A 245 16.88 11.61 -13.22
C ILE A 245 17.63 11.64 -14.56
N CYS A 246 17.41 12.67 -15.38
CA CYS A 246 18.08 12.85 -16.67
C CYS A 246 18.61 14.29 -16.84
N PRO A 247 19.61 14.71 -16.04
CA PRO A 247 20.12 16.07 -16.06
C PRO A 247 20.87 16.44 -17.35
N GLU A 248 21.42 15.45 -18.05
CA GLU A 248 22.19 15.60 -19.28
C GLU A 248 21.74 14.64 -20.40
N GLU A 249 22.24 14.88 -21.61
CA GLU A 249 21.93 14.06 -22.78
C GLU A 249 22.70 12.73 -22.76
N GLY A 250 22.15 11.71 -23.44
CA GLY A 250 22.84 10.43 -23.63
C GLY A 250 22.81 9.48 -22.43
N LEU A 251 22.07 9.81 -21.36
CA LEU A 251 21.85 8.90 -20.23
C LEU A 251 20.90 7.75 -20.59
N ARG A 252 21.01 6.63 -19.87
CA ARG A 252 20.08 5.51 -19.90
C ARG A 252 19.06 5.71 -18.79
N VAL A 253 17.79 5.79 -19.16
CA VAL A 253 16.71 6.03 -18.20
C VAL A 253 15.67 4.93 -18.25
N LEU A 254 15.13 4.59 -17.08
CA LEU A 254 14.02 3.67 -16.89
C LEU A 254 12.82 4.45 -16.36
N ASN A 255 11.66 4.27 -17.00
CA ASN A 255 10.36 4.64 -16.47
C ASN A 255 9.53 3.37 -16.22
N VAL A 256 8.89 3.28 -15.06
CA VAL A 256 8.00 2.17 -14.69
C VAL A 256 6.58 2.72 -14.50
N GLY A 257 5.73 2.47 -15.50
CA GLY A 257 4.38 3.05 -15.60
C GLY A 257 4.34 4.19 -16.61
N PHE A 258 3.67 4.00 -17.75
CA PHE A 258 3.62 5.01 -18.81
C PHE A 258 2.49 6.03 -18.60
N GLY A 259 1.29 5.57 -18.25
CA GLY A 259 0.12 6.43 -18.03
C GLY A 259 -0.23 7.33 -19.22
N LEU A 260 -0.09 8.65 -19.05
CA LEU A 260 -0.29 9.68 -20.09
C LEU A 260 1.01 10.00 -20.88
N GLY A 261 2.11 9.34 -20.55
CA GLY A 261 3.44 9.58 -21.11
C GLY A 261 4.01 10.95 -20.78
N LEU A 262 3.62 11.56 -19.65
CA LEU A 262 4.03 12.93 -19.29
C LEU A 262 5.54 12.99 -19.06
N ILE A 263 6.06 12.18 -18.14
CA ILE A 263 7.50 12.11 -17.87
C ILE A 263 8.26 11.63 -19.11
N ASP A 264 7.73 10.65 -19.84
CA ASP A 264 8.37 10.09 -21.02
C ASP A 264 8.58 11.14 -22.12
N LYS A 265 7.60 12.03 -22.32
CA LYS A 265 7.71 13.15 -23.26
C LYS A 265 8.83 14.10 -22.84
N GLU A 266 8.99 14.37 -21.56
CA GLU A 266 10.05 15.23 -21.03
C GLU A 266 11.43 14.56 -21.11
N LEU A 267 11.53 13.28 -20.77
CA LEU A 267 12.75 12.49 -20.93
C LEU A 267 13.21 12.46 -22.40
N GLN A 268 12.29 12.26 -23.35
CA GLN A 268 12.64 12.27 -24.77
C GLN A 268 13.20 13.62 -25.26
N LYS A 269 12.85 14.75 -24.64
CA LYS A 269 13.47 16.05 -24.97
C LYS A 269 14.93 16.12 -24.54
N LYS A 270 15.36 15.29 -23.59
CA LYS A 270 16.75 15.18 -23.11
C LYS A 270 17.62 14.26 -23.97
N SER A 271 17.08 13.66 -25.04
CA SER A 271 17.83 12.77 -25.94
C SER A 271 18.63 11.67 -25.20
N PRO A 272 17.97 10.83 -24.38
CA PRO A 272 18.63 9.72 -23.71
C PRO A 272 19.21 8.74 -24.74
N SER A 273 20.31 8.05 -24.38
CA SER A 273 20.88 6.99 -25.23
C SER A 273 19.97 5.76 -25.23
N GLN A 274 19.28 5.53 -24.11
CA GLN A 274 18.29 4.48 -23.94
C GLN A 274 17.16 5.00 -23.04
N HIS A 275 15.92 4.75 -23.44
CA HIS A 275 14.72 5.07 -22.69
C HIS A 275 13.88 3.80 -22.57
N THR A 276 14.05 3.08 -21.47
CA THR A 276 13.27 1.85 -21.21
C THR A 276 11.98 2.24 -20.50
N ILE A 277 10.85 1.74 -20.98
CA ILE A 277 9.53 2.02 -20.41
C ILE A 277 8.87 0.67 -20.11
N ILE A 278 8.53 0.41 -18.85
CA ILE A 278 7.70 -0.74 -18.46
C ILE A 278 6.25 -0.29 -18.46
N GLU A 279 5.38 -1.04 -19.13
CA GLU A 279 3.94 -0.79 -19.10
C GLU A 279 3.17 -2.12 -19.02
N ALA A 280 2.31 -2.22 -18.00
CA ALA A 280 1.59 -3.45 -17.68
C ALA A 280 0.20 -3.51 -18.29
N HIS A 281 -0.47 -2.35 -18.44
CA HIS A 281 -1.87 -2.30 -18.82
C HIS A 281 -2.04 -2.39 -20.35
N PRO A 282 -2.83 -3.36 -20.86
CA PRO A 282 -3.01 -3.56 -22.30
C PRO A 282 -3.50 -2.33 -23.07
N ASP A 283 -4.45 -1.56 -22.51
CA ASP A 283 -4.98 -0.34 -23.16
C ASP A 283 -3.93 0.78 -23.26
N VAL A 284 -3.09 0.96 -22.23
CA VAL A 284 -2.01 1.95 -22.23
C VAL A 284 -0.95 1.54 -23.25
N TYR A 285 -0.56 0.26 -23.25
CA TYR A 285 0.36 -0.26 -24.26
C TYR A 285 -0.19 -0.07 -25.69
N ALA A 286 -1.46 -0.39 -25.94
CA ALA A 286 -2.09 -0.16 -27.24
C ALA A 286 -2.07 1.33 -27.64
N HIS A 287 -2.27 2.24 -26.67
CA HIS A 287 -2.14 3.67 -26.86
C HIS A 287 -0.70 4.07 -27.24
N MET A 288 0.31 3.57 -26.52
CA MET A 288 1.73 3.81 -26.82
C MET A 288 2.10 3.41 -28.25
N ILE A 289 1.67 2.22 -28.70
CA ILE A 289 1.93 1.72 -30.06
C ILE A 289 1.22 2.57 -31.11
N LYS A 290 -0.02 3.01 -30.83
CA LYS A 290 -0.78 3.91 -31.73
C LYS A 290 -0.08 5.26 -31.91
N GLU A 291 0.50 5.80 -30.84
CA GLU A 291 1.28 7.05 -30.88
C GLU A 291 2.70 6.89 -31.44
N GLY A 292 3.13 5.65 -31.70
CA GLY A 292 4.43 5.33 -32.29
C GLY A 292 5.60 5.41 -31.31
N TRP A 293 5.36 5.16 -30.02
CA TRP A 293 6.42 5.11 -29.01
C TRP A 293 7.47 4.03 -29.30
N ASP A 294 7.04 2.90 -29.86
CA ASP A 294 7.91 1.81 -30.32
C ASP A 294 8.92 2.21 -31.40
N LYS A 295 8.74 3.38 -32.03
CA LYS A 295 9.57 3.88 -33.13
C LYS A 295 10.40 5.09 -32.72
N LYS A 296 10.25 5.59 -31.50
CA LYS A 296 11.02 6.76 -31.04
C LYS A 296 12.49 6.37 -30.82
N PRO A 297 13.44 7.27 -31.10
CA PRO A 297 14.87 7.00 -30.89
C PRO A 297 15.17 6.59 -29.44
N GLY A 298 15.92 5.50 -29.28
CA GLY A 298 16.36 4.99 -27.97
C GLY A 298 15.26 4.35 -27.12
N VAL A 299 13.98 4.35 -27.55
CA VAL A 299 12.89 3.78 -26.76
C VAL A 299 12.85 2.25 -26.84
N LYS A 300 12.80 1.60 -25.68
CA LYS A 300 12.59 0.14 -25.49
C LYS A 300 11.36 -0.05 -24.60
N ILE A 301 10.28 -0.60 -25.15
CA ILE A 301 9.06 -0.88 -24.38
C ILE A 301 9.11 -2.32 -23.86
N LEU A 302 8.98 -2.50 -22.55
CA LEU A 302 8.80 -3.78 -21.87
C LEU A 302 7.33 -3.91 -21.49
N PHE A 303 6.58 -4.72 -22.24
CA PHE A 303 5.16 -4.96 -21.96
C PHE A 303 4.99 -6.06 -20.92
N GLY A 304 4.37 -5.72 -19.79
CA GLY A 304 4.18 -6.62 -18.65
C GLY A 304 4.28 -5.88 -17.33
N ARG A 305 3.98 -6.58 -16.23
CA ARG A 305 4.20 -6.04 -14.90
C ARG A 305 5.70 -5.94 -14.64
N TRP A 306 6.13 -4.97 -13.84
CA TRP A 306 7.55 -4.80 -13.53
C TRP A 306 8.12 -6.05 -12.86
N GLN A 307 7.33 -6.74 -12.03
CA GLN A 307 7.66 -8.02 -11.40
C GLN A 307 7.97 -9.12 -12.43
N ASP A 308 7.30 -9.12 -13.58
CA ASP A 308 7.41 -10.16 -14.60
C ASP A 308 8.57 -9.92 -15.58
N VAL A 309 9.11 -8.70 -15.64
CA VAL A 309 10.12 -8.29 -16.63
C VAL A 309 11.48 -7.94 -16.01
N LEU A 310 11.69 -8.28 -14.74
CA LEU A 310 12.92 -7.99 -13.99
C LEU A 310 14.18 -8.53 -14.68
N ASP A 311 14.08 -9.71 -15.28
CA ASP A 311 15.18 -10.38 -15.99
C ASP A 311 15.63 -9.64 -17.27
N GLN A 312 14.82 -8.69 -17.75
CA GLN A 312 15.09 -7.88 -18.94
C GLN A 312 15.62 -6.49 -18.60
N LEU A 313 15.67 -6.13 -17.32
CA LEU A 313 16.16 -4.84 -16.85
C LEU A 313 17.69 -4.78 -16.94
N GLU A 314 18.17 -3.58 -17.27
CA GLU A 314 19.58 -3.26 -17.39
C GLU A 314 20.00 -2.34 -16.22
N VAL A 315 21.18 -1.73 -16.31
CA VAL A 315 21.61 -0.69 -15.38
C VAL A 315 21.36 0.67 -16.01
N TYR A 316 20.76 1.57 -15.24
CA TYR A 316 20.29 2.89 -15.68
C TYR A 316 20.95 4.01 -14.88
N ASP A 317 21.16 5.14 -15.52
CA ASP A 317 21.68 6.36 -14.88
C ASP A 317 20.54 7.12 -14.16
N GLY A 318 19.29 6.89 -14.57
CA GLY A 318 18.11 7.45 -13.93
C GLY A 318 16.93 6.47 -13.92
N ILE A 319 16.23 6.35 -12.80
CA ILE A 319 15.05 5.48 -12.65
C ILE A 319 13.88 6.31 -12.11
N PHE A 320 12.71 6.19 -12.75
CA PHE A 320 11.44 6.70 -12.26
C PHE A 320 10.41 5.59 -12.07
N PHE A 321 9.68 5.63 -10.96
CA PHE A 321 8.62 4.68 -10.63
C PHE A 321 7.30 5.40 -10.32
N ASP A 322 6.26 5.11 -11.12
CA ASP A 322 4.94 5.72 -11.00
C ASP A 322 3.87 4.77 -11.55
N THR A 323 3.47 3.81 -10.72
CA THR A 323 2.52 2.76 -11.07
C THR A 323 1.14 3.04 -10.46
N PHE A 324 0.13 2.29 -10.90
CA PHE A 324 -1.25 2.40 -10.40
C PHE A 324 -1.79 1.05 -9.93
N GLY A 325 -2.62 1.10 -8.88
CA GLY A 325 -3.27 -0.08 -8.29
C GLY A 325 -2.44 -0.79 -7.23
N GLU A 326 -1.23 -0.32 -6.98
CA GLU A 326 -0.24 -0.91 -6.08
C GLU A 326 -0.33 -0.37 -4.65
N TYR A 327 0.08 -1.18 -3.69
CA TYR A 327 0.16 -0.84 -2.28
C TYR A 327 1.58 -0.43 -1.88
N TYR A 328 1.75 0.05 -0.65
CA TYR A 328 3.07 0.41 -0.13
C TYR A 328 4.11 -0.71 -0.29
N GLU A 329 3.73 -1.96 -0.02
CA GLU A 329 4.63 -3.11 -0.11
C GLU A 329 5.14 -3.35 -1.54
N ASP A 330 4.38 -2.97 -2.57
CA ASP A 330 4.84 -3.05 -3.96
C ASP A 330 5.92 -1.99 -4.25
N LEU A 331 5.70 -0.73 -3.83
CA LEU A 331 6.69 0.34 -3.93
C LEU A 331 7.98 -0.03 -3.19
N ARG A 332 7.83 -0.57 -1.96
CA ARG A 332 8.96 -1.06 -1.17
C ARG A 332 9.68 -2.22 -1.86
N SER A 333 8.94 -3.18 -2.42
CA SER A 333 9.54 -4.29 -3.18
C SER A 333 10.31 -3.80 -4.41
N PHE A 334 9.82 -2.73 -5.04
CA PHE A 334 10.58 -2.07 -6.10
C PHE A 334 11.84 -1.39 -5.54
N HIS A 335 11.77 -0.67 -4.40
CA HIS A 335 12.94 -0.07 -3.74
C HIS A 335 14.08 -1.09 -3.54
N GLU A 336 13.75 -2.31 -3.11
CA GLU A 336 14.73 -3.38 -2.86
C GLU A 336 15.52 -3.80 -4.10
N ILE A 337 14.97 -3.64 -5.30
CA ILE A 337 15.67 -4.01 -6.54
C ILE A 337 16.43 -2.85 -7.17
N VAL A 338 16.11 -1.60 -6.84
CA VAL A 338 16.72 -0.40 -7.45
C VAL A 338 18.25 -0.42 -7.36
N PRO A 339 18.89 -0.79 -6.22
CA PRO A 339 20.36 -0.83 -6.14
C PRO A 339 21.03 -1.75 -7.16
N ASN A 340 20.33 -2.78 -7.66
CA ASN A 340 20.87 -3.70 -8.68
C ASN A 340 20.77 -3.13 -10.11
N HIS A 341 19.97 -2.10 -10.30
CA HIS A 341 19.63 -1.52 -11.60
C HIS A 341 20.01 -0.05 -11.74
N LEU A 342 20.55 0.58 -10.69
CA LEU A 342 21.00 1.97 -10.72
C LEU A 342 22.52 2.04 -10.83
N GLU A 343 23.01 2.85 -11.76
CA GLU A 343 24.43 3.11 -11.96
C GLU A 343 25.03 3.87 -10.76
N GLU A 344 26.34 3.74 -10.53
CA GLU A 344 27.03 4.54 -9.53
C GLU A 344 26.88 6.05 -9.86
N GLY A 345 26.36 6.82 -8.90
CA GLY A 345 26.03 8.24 -9.10
C GLY A 345 24.72 8.51 -9.85
N GLY A 346 23.96 7.47 -10.20
CA GLY A 346 22.62 7.59 -10.76
C GLY A 346 21.60 8.12 -9.76
N VAL A 347 20.43 8.52 -10.28
CA VAL A 347 19.34 9.09 -9.47
C VAL A 347 18.07 8.24 -9.62
N TYR A 348 17.53 7.81 -8.48
CA TYR A 348 16.20 7.21 -8.40
C TYR A 348 15.19 8.24 -7.90
N SER A 349 14.00 8.22 -8.49
CA SER A 349 12.85 8.99 -8.04
C SER A 349 11.56 8.24 -8.29
N TYR A 350 10.47 8.64 -7.63
CA TYR A 350 9.17 7.99 -7.73
C TYR A 350 8.04 8.97 -7.46
N PHE A 351 6.82 8.62 -7.88
CA PHE A 351 5.65 9.38 -7.51
C PHE A 351 5.31 9.18 -6.02
N ASN A 352 5.63 10.18 -5.21
CA ASN A 352 5.39 10.15 -3.76
C ASN A 352 3.93 10.48 -3.38
N GLY A 353 3.02 9.53 -3.61
CA GLY A 353 1.57 9.70 -3.46
C GLY A 353 0.94 9.25 -2.14
N LEU A 354 1.69 8.60 -1.25
CA LEU A 354 1.10 7.91 -0.08
C LEU A 354 0.65 8.90 0.99
N GLY A 355 -0.57 8.74 1.50
CA GLY A 355 -1.14 9.69 2.45
C GLY A 355 -1.40 11.07 1.86
N ALA A 356 -1.40 11.25 0.53
CA ALA A 356 -1.56 12.55 -0.14
C ALA A 356 -2.92 13.27 0.07
N THR A 357 -3.79 12.73 0.92
CA THR A 357 -5.02 13.40 1.37
C THR A 357 -5.01 13.81 2.85
N ASN A 358 -3.97 13.45 3.60
CA ASN A 358 -3.77 13.86 4.99
C ASN A 358 -2.29 14.17 5.25
N GLU A 359 -1.99 15.41 5.61
CA GLU A 359 -0.60 15.89 5.71
C GLU A 359 0.22 15.07 6.72
N PHE A 360 -0.37 14.71 7.86
CA PHE A 360 0.32 13.92 8.88
C PHE A 360 0.62 12.49 8.40
N PHE A 361 -0.29 11.85 7.67
CA PHE A 361 -0.03 10.51 7.12
C PHE A 361 1.03 10.57 6.02
N HIS A 362 0.99 11.60 5.19
CA HIS A 362 2.02 11.83 4.19
C HIS A 362 3.41 11.99 4.83
N ASP A 363 3.52 12.77 5.91
CA ASP A 363 4.77 12.90 6.68
C ASP A 363 5.26 11.55 7.24
N VAL A 364 4.34 10.70 7.73
CA VAL A 364 4.68 9.33 8.19
C VAL A 364 5.27 8.51 7.03
N TYR A 365 4.60 8.44 5.88
CA TYR A 365 5.07 7.64 4.74
C TYR A 365 6.36 8.18 4.12
N ASN A 366 6.55 9.51 4.13
CA ASN A 366 7.82 10.12 3.74
C ASN A 366 8.95 9.63 4.64
N LYS A 367 8.71 9.54 5.96
CA LYS A 367 9.72 9.08 6.91
C LYS A 367 10.00 7.58 6.82
N ILE A 368 8.97 6.77 6.57
CA ILE A 368 9.15 5.33 6.34
C ILE A 368 9.98 5.10 5.08
N SER A 369 9.61 5.74 3.96
CA SER A 369 10.33 5.60 2.68
C SER A 369 11.78 6.06 2.81
N GLU A 370 12.04 7.18 3.51
CA GLU A 370 13.39 7.67 3.79
C GLU A 370 14.23 6.63 4.56
N LEU A 371 13.68 6.04 5.63
CA LEU A 371 14.38 5.07 6.46
C LEU A 371 14.71 3.78 5.68
N GLU A 372 13.75 3.25 4.92
CA GLU A 372 13.95 2.02 4.15
C GLU A 372 14.94 2.22 3.01
N LEU A 373 14.85 3.34 2.28
CA LEU A 373 15.83 3.67 1.24
C LEU A 373 17.23 3.91 1.84
N SER A 374 17.31 4.55 3.01
CA SER A 374 18.58 4.71 3.74
C SER A 374 19.20 3.37 4.16
N GLU A 375 18.40 2.39 4.56
CA GLU A 375 18.87 1.02 4.84
C GLU A 375 19.45 0.36 3.58
N MET A 376 18.94 0.71 2.40
CA MET A 376 19.42 0.24 1.09
C MET A 376 20.61 1.04 0.55
N GLY A 377 21.15 2.01 1.31
CA GLY A 377 22.31 2.82 0.93
C GLY A 377 21.99 4.09 0.16
N PHE A 378 20.73 4.51 0.11
CA PHE A 378 20.36 5.79 -0.50
C PHE A 378 20.41 6.95 0.49
N THR A 379 20.98 8.08 0.06
CA THR A 379 20.60 9.38 0.61
C THR A 379 19.32 9.85 -0.08
N VAL A 380 18.31 10.23 0.72
CA VAL A 380 17.02 10.73 0.22
C VAL A 380 16.89 12.21 0.56
N GLU A 381 16.65 13.02 -0.47
CA GLU A 381 16.30 14.43 -0.33
C GLU A 381 14.89 14.67 -0.85
N TYR A 382 14.07 15.45 -0.14
CA TYR A 382 12.76 15.87 -0.62
C TYR A 382 12.80 17.32 -1.08
N GLU A 383 12.48 17.57 -2.34
CA GLU A 383 12.26 18.91 -2.87
C GLU A 383 10.77 19.28 -2.76
N GLU A 384 10.47 20.38 -2.07
CA GLU A 384 9.09 20.88 -1.94
C GLU A 384 8.63 21.58 -3.22
N MET A 385 7.45 21.21 -3.72
CA MET A 385 6.81 21.88 -4.86
C MET A 385 5.37 22.28 -4.54
N ASP A 386 4.98 23.51 -4.86
CA ASP A 386 3.59 23.96 -4.71
C ASP A 386 2.70 23.35 -5.82
N ILE A 387 1.62 22.68 -5.42
CA ILE A 387 0.74 21.94 -6.34
C ILE A 387 -0.45 22.80 -6.82
N GLY A 388 -0.87 23.82 -6.07
CA GLY A 388 -1.87 24.82 -6.52
C GLY A 388 -3.20 24.26 -7.05
N LEU A 389 -3.54 23.02 -6.71
CA LEU A 389 -4.71 22.30 -7.23
C LEU A 389 -6.01 22.98 -6.85
N LYS A 390 -6.95 22.99 -7.78
CA LYS A 390 -8.30 23.52 -7.58
C LYS A 390 -9.32 22.40 -7.62
N GLU A 391 -10.50 22.64 -7.05
CA GLU A 391 -11.57 21.65 -7.00
C GLU A 391 -12.02 21.21 -8.40
N GLU A 392 -11.96 22.11 -9.39
CA GLU A 392 -12.37 21.81 -10.77
C GLU A 392 -11.49 20.76 -11.45
N GLU A 393 -10.25 20.57 -10.99
CA GLU A 393 -9.35 19.53 -11.49
C GLU A 393 -9.93 18.13 -11.29
N TRP A 394 -10.81 17.95 -10.30
CA TRP A 394 -11.44 16.68 -9.98
C TRP A 394 -12.76 16.44 -10.71
N ASN A 395 -13.19 17.37 -11.58
CA ASN A 395 -14.42 17.21 -12.35
C ASN A 395 -14.41 15.93 -13.21
N GLY A 396 -15.39 15.06 -13.00
CA GLY A 396 -15.49 13.79 -13.72
C GLY A 396 -14.62 12.65 -13.17
N VAL A 397 -13.81 12.92 -12.13
CA VAL A 397 -13.07 11.91 -11.36
C VAL A 397 -13.89 11.51 -10.15
N LYS A 398 -13.96 10.21 -9.85
CA LYS A 398 -14.74 9.65 -8.73
C LYS A 398 -14.29 10.20 -7.38
N ARG A 399 -12.99 10.41 -7.21
CA ARG A 399 -12.39 10.88 -5.95
C ARG A 399 -11.08 11.61 -6.21
N ALA A 400 -10.82 12.65 -5.43
CA ALA A 400 -9.50 13.26 -5.38
C ALA A 400 -8.53 12.32 -4.66
N TYR A 401 -7.40 12.00 -5.30
CA TYR A 401 -6.30 11.25 -4.67
C TYR A 401 -5.22 12.17 -4.10
N TRP A 402 -5.31 13.47 -4.37
CA TRP A 402 -4.39 14.48 -3.85
C TRP A 402 -5.16 15.68 -3.30
N THR A 403 -4.90 16.08 -2.05
CA THR A 403 -5.49 17.29 -1.46
C THR A 403 -4.49 18.18 -0.73
N LEU A 404 -3.20 17.82 -0.72
CA LEU A 404 -2.16 18.64 -0.09
C LEU A 404 -1.76 19.81 -0.99
N ASN A 405 -1.33 20.91 -0.37
CA ASN A 405 -0.86 22.09 -1.10
C ASN A 405 0.55 21.91 -1.69
N LYS A 406 1.32 20.97 -1.15
CA LYS A 406 2.71 20.73 -1.50
C LYS A 406 2.93 19.29 -1.90
N TYR A 407 3.78 19.08 -2.89
CA TYR A 407 4.43 17.82 -3.22
C TYR A 407 5.80 17.75 -2.55
N PHE A 408 6.22 16.57 -2.12
CA PHE A 408 7.59 16.31 -1.71
C PHE A 408 8.22 15.37 -2.75
N LEU A 409 8.99 15.93 -3.68
CA LEU A 409 9.64 15.20 -4.76
C LEU A 409 10.86 14.45 -4.20
N PRO A 410 10.88 13.10 -4.20
CA PRO A 410 12.01 12.33 -3.71
C PRO A 410 13.17 12.35 -4.70
N ILE A 411 14.37 12.66 -4.23
CA ILE A 411 15.61 12.54 -5.00
C ILE A 411 16.52 11.59 -4.24
N CYS A 412 16.59 10.34 -4.70
CA CYS A 412 17.31 9.26 -4.05
C CYS A 412 18.63 9.03 -4.79
N ARG A 413 19.76 9.13 -4.09
CA ARG A 413 21.10 8.88 -4.64
C ARG A 413 21.75 7.74 -3.90
N LEU A 414 22.25 6.76 -4.65
CA LEU A 414 22.98 5.65 -4.08
C LEU A 414 24.39 6.15 -3.73
N ASP A 415 24.68 6.25 -2.44
CA ASP A 415 26.01 6.63 -1.98
C ASP A 415 26.95 5.45 -2.21
N GLY A 416 28.03 5.66 -2.99
CA GLY A 416 29.01 4.61 -3.23
C GLY A 416 29.57 4.06 -1.91
N PHE A 417 29.58 2.73 -1.78
CA PHE A 417 30.01 1.99 -0.58
C PHE A 417 31.44 2.28 -0.11
#